data_AF-A0A095A7S8-F1
#
_entry.id   AF-A0A095A7S8-F1
#
_cell.length_a   1.000
_cell.length_b   1.000
_cell.length_c   1.000
_cell.angle_alpha   90.00
_cell.angle_beta   90.00
_cell.angle_gamma   90.00
#
_symmetry.space_group_name_H-M   'P 1'
#
loop_
_entity.id
_entity.type
_entity.pdbx_description
1 polymer ?
#
loop_
_entity_poly.entity_id
_entity_poly.type
_entity_poly.pdbx_seq_one_letter_code
_entity_poly.pdbx_strand_id
1 'polypeptide(L)'
;RQSFATGQFILLYSIIVLIYEFFNCYDICTKPELEKYEKTIFESDASSYVSNQSGSNTHIQSHHYYYSRTIRSNQSLPDVRRSFENVDADKEIFAKFPSTFYGAAVIKYRITKLGKISVYGQPYSGKISNHMGSNYESESETLDQGESIAVRERFYRDAYDKGQGRTFSITTMIHPKGKISFYYENIPKFINETEKQSSFSVTIPCGKDKKEIVMNVPGKWIQSGTLVEYEALGDCPKHNSTEACHGATTLNTRCIWCETANMCITSNDKDLHEFKVNGCKNNSSIVEDPTELTTSATNETDLKNELKETNPSTESHLERKSLSHVYIVVPLVICFLILCIGCGIWLWFYRRER
;
A
#
# COMPACT_ATOMS: atom_id res chain seq x y z
N ARG A 1 16.67 28.25 -40.39
CA ARG A 1 15.33 27.68 -40.07
C ARG A 1 15.56 26.22 -39.68
N GLN A 2 15.90 25.97 -38.42
CA GLN A 2 16.05 24.61 -37.89
C GLN A 2 14.91 24.41 -36.90
N SER A 3 14.07 23.42 -37.19
CA SER A 3 12.98 22.99 -36.33
C SER A 3 13.57 22.39 -35.06
N PHE A 4 13.23 22.97 -33.90
CA PHE A 4 13.41 22.30 -32.63
C PHE A 4 12.67 20.96 -32.70
N ALA A 5 13.42 19.87 -32.59
CA ALA A 5 12.85 18.53 -32.62
C ALA A 5 12.04 18.30 -31.34
N THR A 6 10.78 17.90 -31.52
CA THR A 6 9.77 17.57 -30.51
C THR A 6 10.29 16.63 -29.41
N GLY A 7 11.38 15.90 -29.64
CA GLY A 7 12.03 15.00 -28.68
C GLY A 7 12.67 15.68 -27.46
N GLN A 8 13.11 16.94 -27.54
CA GLN A 8 13.72 17.62 -26.39
C GLN A 8 12.69 18.09 -25.36
N PHE A 9 11.47 18.43 -25.80
CA PHE A 9 10.35 18.71 -24.89
C PHE A 9 9.84 17.45 -24.21
N ILE A 10 9.84 16.30 -24.89
CA ILE A 10 9.46 15.01 -24.28
C ILE A 10 10.44 14.66 -23.15
N LEU A 11 11.74 14.89 -23.32
CA LEU A 11 12.73 14.58 -22.29
C LEU A 11 12.59 15.47 -21.04
N LEU A 12 12.28 16.75 -21.22
CA LEU A 12 11.99 17.69 -20.11
C LEU A 12 10.63 17.40 -19.45
N TYR A 13 9.59 17.07 -20.22
CA TYR A 13 8.30 16.64 -19.66
C TYR A 13 8.41 15.29 -18.96
N SER A 14 9.22 14.35 -19.46
CA SER A 14 9.50 13.09 -18.79
C SER A 14 10.25 13.32 -17.48
N ILE A 15 11.21 14.25 -17.44
CA ILE A 15 11.92 14.59 -16.20
C ILE A 15 10.98 15.29 -15.20
N ILE A 16 10.05 16.14 -15.65
CA ILE A 16 9.10 16.86 -14.78
C ILE A 16 7.91 15.97 -14.34
N VAL A 17 7.45 15.05 -15.20
CA VAL A 17 6.42 14.05 -14.90
C VAL A 17 6.98 12.85 -14.12
N LEU A 18 8.30 12.66 -14.09
CA LEU A 18 8.95 11.71 -13.17
C LEU A 18 9.06 12.25 -11.72
N ILE A 19 8.74 13.53 -11.48
CA ILE A 19 8.57 14.09 -10.12
C ILE A 19 7.11 13.96 -9.65
N TYR A 20 6.30 13.10 -10.28
CA TYR A 20 5.06 12.64 -9.64
C TYR A 20 5.42 11.86 -8.38
N GLU A 21 4.58 11.99 -7.35
CA GLU A 21 4.69 11.49 -5.97
C GLU A 21 4.96 9.96 -5.87
N PHE A 22 6.13 9.52 -6.34
CA PHE A 22 6.58 8.14 -6.35
C PHE A 22 7.50 7.94 -5.16
N PHE A 23 7.00 7.18 -4.17
CA PHE A 23 7.76 6.64 -3.04
C PHE A 23 8.96 7.50 -2.61
N ASN A 24 8.74 8.80 -2.46
CA ASN A 24 9.80 9.68 -2.06
C ASN A 24 9.77 9.64 -0.55
N CYS A 25 10.84 9.15 0.09
CA CYS A 25 10.98 9.27 1.54
C CYS A 25 10.61 10.70 1.98
N TYR A 26 10.91 11.68 1.13
CA TYR A 26 10.46 13.06 1.24
C TYR A 26 8.97 13.25 1.56
N ASP A 27 8.02 12.60 0.88
CA ASP A 27 6.58 12.79 1.14
C ASP A 27 6.16 12.21 2.49
N ILE A 28 6.72 11.05 2.84
CA ILE A 28 6.53 10.42 4.17
C ILE A 28 7.06 11.34 5.27
N CYS A 29 8.20 11.98 5.04
CA CYS A 29 8.85 12.86 6.01
C CYS A 29 8.23 14.27 6.08
N THR A 30 7.59 14.76 5.01
CA THR A 30 7.12 16.16 4.92
C THR A 30 5.61 16.33 5.06
N LYS A 31 4.80 15.29 4.84
CA LYS A 31 3.33 15.34 4.94
C LYS A 31 2.80 14.34 5.97
N PRO A 32 3.05 14.53 7.28
CA PRO A 32 2.60 13.60 8.32
C PRO A 32 1.08 13.53 8.47
N GLU A 33 0.34 14.54 8.01
CA GLU A 33 -1.13 14.54 8.06
C GLU A 33 -1.78 13.49 7.14
N LEU A 34 -1.03 12.92 6.19
CA LEU A 34 -1.48 11.82 5.33
C LEU A 34 -1.39 10.45 6.01
N GLU A 35 -0.93 10.38 7.26
CA GLU A 35 -0.66 9.18 8.07
C GLU A 35 -1.92 8.32 8.40
N LYS A 36 -3.11 8.73 7.95
CA LYS A 36 -4.39 8.04 8.25
C LYS A 36 -5.37 7.90 7.09
N TYR A 37 -5.00 8.27 5.86
CA TYR A 37 -5.98 8.28 4.75
C TYR A 37 -6.11 6.93 4.05
N GLU A 38 -6.70 5.94 4.73
CA GLU A 38 -7.21 4.72 4.11
C GLU A 38 -8.61 4.94 3.54
N LYS A 39 -8.84 4.57 2.27
CA LYS A 39 -10.17 4.61 1.66
C LYS A 39 -10.63 3.20 1.34
N THR A 40 -11.76 2.82 1.92
CA THR A 40 -12.49 1.62 1.50
C THR A 40 -13.04 1.85 0.10
N ILE A 41 -12.65 0.99 -0.83
CA ILE A 41 -13.09 1.07 -2.24
C ILE A 41 -14.42 0.34 -2.38
N PHE A 42 -14.51 -0.86 -1.81
CA PHE A 42 -15.75 -1.60 -1.64
C PHE A 42 -15.64 -2.49 -0.40
N GLU A 43 -16.77 -2.70 0.27
CA GLU A 43 -16.88 -3.52 1.47
C GLU A 43 -18.25 -4.19 1.50
N SER A 44 -18.28 -5.42 2.02
CA SER A 44 -19.45 -6.20 2.35
C SER A 44 -19.24 -6.83 3.72
N ASP A 45 -20.26 -7.50 4.26
CA ASP A 45 -20.14 -8.18 5.57
C ASP A 45 -19.04 -9.24 5.61
N ALA A 46 -18.69 -9.81 4.45
CA ALA A 46 -17.71 -10.89 4.34
C ALA A 46 -16.39 -10.45 3.72
N SER A 47 -16.26 -9.21 3.24
CA SER A 47 -15.05 -8.80 2.53
C SER A 47 -14.83 -7.30 2.48
N SER A 48 -13.58 -6.87 2.33
CA SER A 48 -13.24 -5.45 2.17
C SER A 48 -12.02 -5.30 1.28
N TYR A 49 -12.03 -4.32 0.39
CA TYR A 49 -10.85 -3.87 -0.34
C TYR A 49 -10.54 -2.42 0.02
N VAL A 50 -9.37 -2.22 0.60
CA VAL A 50 -8.90 -0.92 1.08
C VAL A 50 -7.64 -0.53 0.33
N SER A 51 -7.64 0.72 -0.11
CA SER A 51 -6.60 1.31 -0.92
C SER A 51 -6.52 2.80 -0.61
N ASN A 52 -5.32 3.36 -0.61
CA ASN A 52 -5.16 4.80 -0.36
C ASN A 52 -5.33 5.55 -1.67
N GLN A 53 -6.09 6.63 -1.71
CA GLN A 53 -6.10 7.55 -2.87
C GLN A 53 -5.05 8.64 -2.66
N SER A 54 -4.44 9.14 -3.73
CA SER A 54 -3.60 10.33 -3.59
C SER A 54 -4.46 11.55 -3.28
N GLY A 55 -4.05 12.31 -2.26
CA GLY A 55 -4.68 13.59 -1.92
C GLY A 55 -4.43 14.67 -2.98
N SER A 56 -3.39 14.54 -3.80
CA SER A 56 -3.08 15.47 -4.89
C SER A 56 -3.83 15.14 -6.19
N ASN A 57 -4.20 13.87 -6.38
CA ASN A 57 -4.95 13.39 -7.53
C ASN A 57 -5.80 12.18 -7.13
N THR A 58 -7.12 12.38 -7.05
CA THR A 58 -8.08 11.36 -6.63
C THR A 58 -8.19 10.18 -7.60
N HIS A 59 -7.62 10.30 -8.80
CA HIS A 59 -7.63 9.25 -9.84
C HIS A 59 -6.45 8.28 -9.75
N ILE A 60 -5.52 8.50 -8.81
CA ILE A 60 -4.37 7.61 -8.60
C ILE A 60 -4.36 7.04 -7.18
N GLN A 61 -3.80 5.85 -7.02
CA GLN A 61 -3.59 5.28 -5.68
C GLN A 61 -2.39 5.97 -5.03
N SER A 62 -2.51 6.31 -3.76
CA SER A 62 -1.38 6.76 -2.98
C SER A 62 -0.43 5.60 -2.72
N HIS A 63 0.79 5.75 -3.22
CA HIS A 63 1.90 4.83 -2.96
C HIS A 63 2.47 4.99 -1.53
N HIS A 64 1.98 5.95 -0.74
CA HIS A 64 2.53 6.32 0.58
C HIS A 64 2.66 5.14 1.55
N TYR A 65 1.76 4.16 1.46
CA TYR A 65 1.76 2.96 2.32
C TYR A 65 2.21 1.68 1.64
N TYR A 66 2.59 1.75 0.37
CA TYR A 66 3.11 0.65 -0.45
C TYR A 66 2.20 -0.58 -0.66
N TYR A 67 1.14 -0.78 0.13
CA TYR A 67 0.27 -1.95 0.06
C TYR A 67 -1.19 -1.57 -0.17
N SER A 68 -1.91 -2.42 -0.90
CA SER A 68 -3.37 -2.53 -0.85
C SER A 68 -3.77 -3.67 0.09
N ARG A 69 -4.93 -3.58 0.72
CA ARG A 69 -5.43 -4.60 1.66
C ARG A 69 -6.72 -5.21 1.14
N THR A 70 -6.75 -6.53 1.05
CA THR A 70 -7.96 -7.31 0.83
C THR A 70 -8.27 -8.12 2.08
N ILE A 71 -9.52 -8.13 2.51
CA ILE A 71 -10.00 -8.92 3.64
C ILE A 71 -11.12 -9.82 3.14
N ARG A 72 -11.09 -11.10 3.52
CA ARG A 72 -12.13 -12.08 3.21
C ARG A 72 -12.41 -12.96 4.43
N SER A 73 -13.67 -13.04 4.83
CA SER A 73 -14.15 -13.95 5.87
C SER A 73 -14.49 -15.33 5.31
N ASN A 74 -14.76 -16.29 6.20
CA ASN A 74 -15.17 -17.66 5.87
C ASN A 74 -14.19 -18.39 4.93
N GLN A 75 -12.91 -18.05 5.02
CA GLN A 75 -11.86 -18.73 4.30
C GLN A 75 -11.52 -20.05 5.00
N SER A 76 -11.24 -21.07 4.18
CA SER A 76 -10.66 -22.31 4.69
C SER A 76 -9.23 -22.07 5.17
N LEU A 77 -8.74 -22.97 6.02
CA LEU A 77 -7.34 -22.96 6.45
C LEU A 77 -6.44 -22.93 5.20
N PRO A 78 -5.51 -21.97 5.08
CA PRO A 78 -4.59 -21.93 3.96
C PRO A 78 -3.86 -23.27 3.85
N ASP A 79 -3.53 -23.71 2.64
CA ASP A 79 -2.94 -25.03 2.37
C ASP A 79 -1.49 -25.12 2.88
N VAL A 80 -1.34 -25.12 4.21
CA VAL A 80 -0.08 -25.22 4.93
C VAL A 80 -0.02 -26.60 5.55
N ARG A 81 -0.07 -27.63 4.69
CA ARG A 81 -0.17 -29.06 5.05
C ARG A 81 1.11 -29.69 5.60
N ARG A 82 2.21 -28.94 5.72
CA ARG A 82 3.47 -29.48 6.27
C ARG A 82 3.53 -29.30 7.78
N SER A 83 4.31 -30.15 8.43
CA SER A 83 4.65 -30.02 9.84
C SER A 83 5.44 -28.72 10.06
N PHE A 84 4.90 -27.85 10.89
CA PHE A 84 5.64 -26.69 11.38
C PHE A 84 6.71 -27.14 12.37
N GLU A 85 7.79 -26.35 12.45
CA GLU A 85 8.87 -26.50 13.42
C GLU A 85 8.70 -25.49 14.55
N ASN A 86 8.68 -25.97 15.79
CA ASN A 86 8.61 -25.10 16.97
C ASN A 86 9.81 -24.14 17.04
N VAL A 87 9.56 -22.92 17.52
CA VAL A 87 10.58 -21.88 17.71
C VAL A 87 10.95 -21.81 19.19
N ASP A 88 11.81 -22.72 19.63
CA ASP A 88 12.29 -22.76 21.01
C ASP A 88 13.35 -21.69 21.32
N ALA A 89 13.91 -21.06 20.29
CA ALA A 89 14.85 -19.95 20.35
C ALA A 89 14.70 -19.06 19.11
N ASP A 90 15.09 -17.79 19.22
CA ASP A 90 15.05 -16.87 18.08
C ASP A 90 15.74 -17.48 16.85
N LYS A 91 15.00 -17.55 15.75
CA LYS A 91 15.43 -18.20 14.50
C LYS A 91 15.68 -17.15 13.44
N GLU A 92 16.81 -17.24 12.75
CA GLU A 92 17.07 -16.45 11.55
C GLU A 92 16.82 -17.29 10.29
N ILE A 93 16.07 -16.74 9.34
CA ILE A 93 15.77 -17.36 8.05
C ILE A 93 16.21 -16.40 6.95
N PHE A 94 17.17 -16.81 6.12
CA PHE A 94 17.55 -16.03 4.94
C PHE A 94 16.47 -16.15 3.85
N ALA A 95 16.19 -15.03 3.18
CA ALA A 95 15.22 -15.03 2.09
C ALA A 95 15.76 -15.87 0.90
N LYS A 96 15.10 -17.00 0.62
CA LYS A 96 15.45 -17.91 -0.48
C LYS A 96 14.73 -17.58 -1.80
N PHE A 97 13.82 -16.62 -1.76
CA PHE A 97 12.99 -16.21 -2.89
C PHE A 97 13.00 -14.68 -3.03
N PRO A 98 12.74 -14.14 -4.24
CA PRO A 98 12.62 -12.69 -4.45
C PRO A 98 11.46 -12.12 -3.62
N SER A 99 11.83 -11.41 -2.56
CA SER A 99 10.90 -10.78 -1.62
C SER A 99 11.27 -9.33 -1.39
N THR A 100 10.25 -8.48 -1.30
CA THR A 100 10.39 -7.05 -1.06
C THR A 100 9.51 -6.64 0.11
N PHE A 101 9.96 -5.69 0.92
CA PHE A 101 9.17 -5.10 1.99
C PHE A 101 9.26 -3.59 1.87
N TYR A 102 8.13 -2.92 1.58
CA TYR A 102 8.11 -1.50 1.21
C TYR A 102 9.08 -1.16 0.07
N GLY A 103 9.15 -2.03 -0.94
CA GLY A 103 10.01 -1.88 -2.12
C GLY A 103 11.49 -2.20 -1.91
N ALA A 104 11.95 -2.37 -0.67
CA ALA A 104 13.31 -2.80 -0.40
C ALA A 104 13.44 -4.31 -0.44
N ALA A 105 14.51 -4.82 -1.04
CA ALA A 105 14.80 -6.25 -1.06
C ALA A 105 15.02 -6.78 0.36
N VAL A 106 14.40 -7.91 0.67
CA VAL A 106 14.55 -8.58 1.97
C VAL A 106 15.71 -9.56 1.91
N ILE A 107 16.60 -9.48 2.91
CA ILE A 107 17.78 -10.34 3.03
C ILE A 107 17.49 -11.50 3.98
N LYS A 108 16.89 -11.19 5.13
CA LYS A 108 16.59 -12.18 6.17
C LYS A 108 15.42 -11.78 7.05
N TYR A 109 14.87 -12.77 7.72
CA TYR A 109 13.84 -12.68 8.73
C TYR A 109 14.39 -13.18 10.06
N ARG A 110 14.09 -12.49 11.16
CA ARG A 110 14.31 -13.01 12.52
C ARG A 110 12.97 -13.23 13.18
N ILE A 111 12.72 -14.46 13.62
CA ILE A 111 11.46 -14.90 14.22
C ILE A 111 11.72 -15.20 15.68
N THR A 112 10.96 -14.57 16.57
CA THR A 112 11.05 -14.81 18.02
C THR A 112 10.15 -15.96 18.45
N LYS A 113 10.39 -16.50 19.66
CA LYS A 113 9.50 -17.52 20.28
C LYS A 113 8.05 -17.07 20.45
N LEU A 114 7.83 -15.75 20.49
CA LEU A 114 6.52 -15.10 20.64
C LEU A 114 5.94 -14.65 19.29
N GLY A 115 6.30 -15.32 18.19
CA GLY A 115 5.73 -15.05 16.86
C GLY A 115 6.14 -13.74 16.17
N LYS A 116 6.81 -12.80 16.87
CA LYS A 116 7.25 -11.53 16.25
C LYS A 116 8.29 -11.80 15.15
N ILE A 117 8.10 -11.14 14.01
CA ILE A 117 8.99 -11.24 12.84
C ILE A 117 9.66 -9.89 12.62
N SER A 118 10.99 -9.85 12.68
CA SER A 118 11.78 -8.72 12.21
C SER A 118 12.21 -8.98 10.77
N VAL A 119 11.90 -8.06 9.88
CA VAL A 119 12.22 -8.11 8.45
C VAL A 119 13.43 -7.21 8.20
N TYR A 120 14.51 -7.78 7.69
CA TYR A 120 15.73 -7.03 7.39
C TYR A 120 15.89 -6.83 5.89
N GLY A 121 15.78 -5.58 5.45
CA GLY A 121 16.22 -5.10 4.14
C GLY A 121 17.22 -3.96 4.30
N GLN A 122 18.07 -3.73 3.31
CA GLN A 122 18.85 -2.49 3.24
C GLN A 122 18.01 -1.49 2.41
N PRO A 123 17.67 -0.28 2.89
CA PRO A 123 18.07 0.39 4.15
C PRO A 123 17.03 0.33 5.30
N TYR A 124 15.92 -0.40 5.16
CA TYR A 124 14.80 -0.35 6.13
C TYR A 124 14.66 -1.61 6.99
N SER A 125 14.27 -1.39 8.25
CA SER A 125 13.89 -2.46 9.19
C SER A 125 12.38 -2.52 9.29
N GLY A 126 11.82 -3.71 9.03
CA GLY A 126 10.40 -4.01 9.21
C GLY A 126 10.12 -4.83 10.46
N LYS A 127 8.91 -4.73 10.98
CA LYS A 127 8.39 -5.59 12.06
C LYS A 127 7.01 -6.09 11.68
N ILE A 128 6.72 -7.34 11.99
CA ILE A 128 5.39 -7.92 11.93
C ILE A 128 5.10 -8.52 13.30
N SER A 129 3.93 -8.20 13.85
CA SER A 129 3.57 -8.66 15.18
C SER A 129 2.06 -8.84 15.30
N ASN A 130 1.70 -9.83 16.10
CA ASN A 130 0.36 -9.98 16.60
C ASN A 130 0.35 -9.74 18.10
N HIS A 131 -0.77 -9.27 18.60
CA HIS A 131 -1.02 -9.09 20.01
C HIS A 131 -2.49 -9.45 20.29
N MET A 132 -2.66 -10.21 21.35
CA MET A 132 -3.93 -10.60 21.92
C MET A 132 -3.83 -10.25 23.40
N GLY A 133 -4.92 -9.75 23.99
CA GLY A 133 -4.96 -9.14 25.31
C GLY A 133 -4.07 -9.78 26.39
N SER A 134 -3.69 -9.01 27.41
CA SER A 134 -2.60 -9.32 28.37
C SER A 134 -2.64 -10.67 29.09
N ASN A 135 -3.78 -11.37 29.06
CA ASN A 135 -3.99 -12.63 29.78
C ASN A 135 -3.65 -13.87 28.93
N TYR A 136 -3.04 -13.69 27.76
CA TYR A 136 -2.65 -14.78 26.87
C TYR A 136 -1.13 -14.86 26.75
N GLU A 137 -0.63 -16.08 26.90
CA GLU A 137 0.72 -16.44 26.47
C GLU A 137 0.72 -16.87 25.00
N SER A 138 1.87 -16.78 24.35
CA SER A 138 2.03 -17.28 22.99
C SER A 138 3.30 -18.09 22.78
N GLU A 139 3.19 -19.06 21.88
CA GLU A 139 4.32 -19.82 21.32
C GLU A 139 4.23 -19.78 19.81
N SER A 140 5.37 -19.85 19.13
CA SER A 140 5.41 -19.84 17.67
C SER A 140 6.02 -21.09 17.07
N GLU A 141 5.52 -21.42 15.90
CA GLU A 141 6.02 -22.47 15.03
C GLU A 141 6.20 -21.88 13.62
N THR A 142 7.16 -22.41 12.87
CA THR A 142 7.56 -21.88 11.56
C THR A 142 7.54 -22.94 10.50
N LEU A 143 7.24 -22.53 9.28
CA LEU A 143 7.39 -23.36 8.09
C LEU A 143 8.11 -22.56 7.01
N ASP A 144 9.27 -23.04 6.59
CA ASP A 144 9.99 -22.55 5.42
C ASP A 144 9.73 -23.50 4.25
N GLN A 145 8.99 -23.03 3.24
CA GLN A 145 8.68 -23.81 2.04
C GLN A 145 9.67 -23.53 0.89
N GLY A 146 10.70 -22.69 1.10
CA GLY A 146 11.63 -22.25 0.06
C GLY A 146 11.08 -21.12 -0.82
N GLU A 147 9.78 -21.17 -1.15
CA GLU A 147 9.08 -20.13 -1.93
C GLU A 147 8.15 -19.25 -1.08
N SER A 148 7.93 -19.61 0.19
CA SER A 148 7.20 -18.80 1.15
C SER A 148 7.63 -19.16 2.58
N ILE A 149 7.36 -18.26 3.51
CA ILE A 149 7.56 -18.50 4.96
C ILE A 149 6.23 -18.32 5.65
N ALA A 150 5.86 -19.26 6.52
CA ALA A 150 4.73 -19.13 7.41
C ALA A 150 5.20 -19.17 8.87
N VAL A 151 4.63 -18.30 9.69
CA VAL A 151 4.81 -18.26 11.14
C VAL A 151 3.43 -18.39 11.76
N ARG A 152 3.19 -19.47 12.51
CA ARG A 152 1.97 -19.64 13.26
C ARG A 152 2.24 -19.35 14.72
N GLU A 153 1.54 -18.37 15.25
CA GLU A 153 1.54 -18.02 16.65
C GLU A 153 0.30 -18.63 17.30
N ARG A 154 0.51 -19.48 18.31
CA ARG A 154 -0.55 -20.13 19.08
C ARG A 154 -0.69 -19.41 20.41
N PHE A 155 -1.92 -19.06 20.76
CA PHE A 155 -2.26 -18.37 21.98
C PHE A 155 -3.04 -19.27 22.93
N TYR A 156 -2.71 -19.18 24.21
CA TYR A 156 -3.37 -19.92 25.29
C TYR A 156 -3.35 -19.10 26.59
N ARG A 157 -4.31 -19.34 27.48
CA ARG A 157 -4.43 -18.57 28.73
C ARG A 157 -3.51 -19.11 29.83
N ASP A 158 -3.48 -20.44 29.95
CA ASP A 158 -2.69 -21.16 30.93
C ASP A 158 -2.36 -22.58 30.42
N ALA A 159 -1.55 -23.31 31.18
CA ALA A 159 -1.13 -24.67 30.85
C ALA A 159 -2.31 -25.67 30.78
N TYR A 160 -3.41 -25.40 31.48
CA TYR A 160 -4.60 -26.25 31.46
C TYR A 160 -5.35 -26.10 30.14
N ASP A 161 -5.61 -24.86 29.71
CA ASP A 161 -6.21 -24.57 28.41
C ASP A 161 -5.36 -25.11 27.26
N LYS A 162 -4.02 -25.01 27.37
CA LYS A 162 -3.08 -25.62 26.43
C LYS A 162 -3.23 -27.15 26.35
N GLY A 163 -3.27 -27.84 27.50
CA GLY A 163 -3.44 -29.29 27.56
C GLY A 163 -4.80 -29.79 27.05
N GLN A 164 -5.82 -28.93 27.08
CA GLN A 164 -7.17 -29.22 26.54
C GLN A 164 -7.31 -28.87 25.05
N GLY A 165 -6.26 -28.35 24.40
CA GLY A 165 -6.32 -27.88 23.02
C GLY A 165 -7.21 -26.64 22.82
N ARG A 166 -7.51 -25.89 23.89
CA ARG A 166 -8.29 -24.65 23.85
C ARG A 166 -7.41 -23.47 23.44
N THR A 167 -6.74 -23.64 22.32
CA THR A 167 -5.82 -22.67 21.75
C THR A 167 -6.42 -22.06 20.51
N PHE A 168 -6.05 -20.83 20.22
CA PHE A 168 -6.34 -20.20 18.94
C PHE A 168 -5.05 -19.76 18.29
N SER A 169 -5.06 -19.54 16.97
CA SER A 169 -3.83 -19.29 16.23
C SER A 169 -3.97 -18.14 15.25
N ILE A 170 -2.84 -17.46 15.03
CA ILE A 170 -2.69 -16.47 13.97
C ILE A 170 -1.53 -16.93 13.12
N THR A 171 -1.79 -17.18 11.84
CA THR A 171 -0.77 -17.57 10.88
C THR A 171 -0.41 -16.38 10.01
N THR A 172 0.82 -15.88 10.13
CA THR A 172 1.40 -14.88 9.25
C THR A 172 2.16 -15.58 8.12
N MET A 173 1.83 -15.28 6.87
CA MET A 173 2.47 -15.82 5.69
C MET A 173 3.16 -14.71 4.90
N ILE A 174 4.40 -14.96 4.48
CA ILE A 174 5.21 -14.07 3.66
C ILE A 174 5.47 -14.80 2.35
N HIS A 175 4.90 -14.24 1.28
CA HIS A 175 4.93 -14.80 -0.06
C HIS A 175 5.91 -14.02 -0.95
N PRO A 176 6.20 -14.53 -2.17
CA PRO A 176 7.00 -13.80 -3.15
C PRO A 176 6.41 -12.43 -3.48
N LYS A 177 7.25 -11.53 -4.04
CA LYS A 177 6.87 -10.16 -4.39
C LYS A 177 6.34 -9.31 -3.22
N GLY A 178 6.64 -9.71 -1.99
CA GLY A 178 6.30 -8.94 -0.79
C GLY A 178 4.85 -9.05 -0.33
N LYS A 179 4.07 -10.00 -0.86
CA LYS A 179 2.71 -10.24 -0.37
C LYS A 179 2.77 -10.78 1.07
N ILE A 180 1.98 -10.19 1.96
CA ILE A 180 1.89 -10.58 3.37
C ILE A 180 0.44 -10.95 3.67
N SER A 181 0.23 -12.07 4.34
CA SER A 181 -1.12 -12.53 4.70
C SER A 181 -1.21 -12.88 6.18
N PHE A 182 -2.36 -12.59 6.79
CA PHE A 182 -2.73 -13.04 8.14
C PHE A 182 -3.96 -13.92 8.03
N TYR A 183 -3.91 -15.10 8.64
CA TYR A 183 -5.05 -15.99 8.79
C TYR A 183 -5.34 -16.22 10.26
N TYR A 184 -6.61 -16.17 10.62
CA TYR A 184 -7.08 -16.25 12.01
C TYR A 184 -7.87 -17.53 12.24
N GLU A 185 -7.47 -18.32 13.23
CA GLU A 185 -8.05 -19.63 13.49
C GLU A 185 -8.54 -19.70 14.94
N ASN A 186 -9.80 -20.10 15.13
CA ASN A 186 -10.42 -20.31 16.45
C ASN A 186 -10.37 -19.09 17.39
N ILE A 187 -10.28 -17.86 16.85
CA ILE A 187 -10.33 -16.61 17.62
C ILE A 187 -11.61 -16.55 18.48
N PRO A 188 -11.48 -16.43 19.81
CA PRO A 188 -12.64 -16.34 20.68
C PRO A 188 -13.44 -15.04 20.46
N LYS A 189 -14.77 -15.18 20.44
CA LYS A 189 -15.70 -14.05 20.24
C LYS A 189 -15.74 -13.06 21.41
N PHE A 190 -15.36 -13.50 22.61
CA PHE A 190 -15.41 -12.67 23.82
C PHE A 190 -14.23 -11.70 23.97
N ILE A 191 -13.18 -11.84 23.15
CA ILE A 191 -12.06 -10.89 23.16
C ILE A 191 -12.49 -9.64 22.41
N ASN A 192 -12.37 -8.46 23.04
CA ASN A 192 -12.80 -7.20 22.43
C ASN A 192 -11.93 -6.82 21.23
N GLU A 193 -12.48 -6.02 20.31
CA GLU A 193 -11.76 -5.56 19.13
C GLU A 193 -10.50 -4.76 19.47
N THR A 194 -10.52 -3.99 20.55
CA THR A 194 -9.38 -3.18 21.02
C THR A 194 -8.27 -4.01 21.66
N GLU A 195 -8.55 -5.25 22.03
CA GLU A 195 -7.60 -6.19 22.63
C GLU A 195 -6.98 -7.13 21.59
N LYS A 196 -7.33 -6.93 20.31
CA LYS A 196 -6.83 -7.69 19.16
C LYS A 196 -6.03 -6.76 18.27
N GLN A 197 -4.79 -7.13 17.97
CA GLN A 197 -3.96 -6.39 17.04
C GLN A 197 -3.15 -7.35 16.19
N SER A 198 -3.20 -7.17 14.87
CA SER A 198 -2.25 -7.73 13.93
C SER A 198 -1.77 -6.59 13.05
N SER A 199 -0.46 -6.42 12.96
CA SER A 199 0.12 -5.29 12.26
C SER A 199 1.50 -5.58 11.73
N PHE A 200 1.92 -4.76 10.78
CA PHE A 200 3.32 -4.64 10.41
C PHE A 200 3.72 -3.19 10.29
N SER A 201 4.97 -2.90 10.58
CA SER A 201 5.53 -1.55 10.50
C SER A 201 6.86 -1.53 9.78
N VAL A 202 7.19 -0.37 9.23
CA VAL A 202 8.52 -0.06 8.67
C VAL A 202 9.04 1.21 9.28
N THR A 203 10.32 1.22 9.65
CA THR A 203 11.01 2.45 10.05
C THR A 203 11.78 3.03 8.87
N ILE A 204 11.41 4.24 8.46
CA ILE A 204 12.00 4.97 7.34
C ILE A 204 12.84 6.13 7.89
N PRO A 205 14.14 6.25 7.52
CA PRO A 205 14.97 7.40 7.85
C PRO A 205 14.51 8.66 7.10
N CYS A 206 14.37 9.74 7.86
CA CYS A 206 13.97 11.08 7.43
C CYS A 206 15.07 12.08 7.75
N GLY A 207 16.22 11.96 7.08
CA GLY A 207 17.40 12.76 7.40
C GLY A 207 17.98 12.38 8.78
N LYS A 208 17.80 13.25 9.77
CA LYS A 208 18.20 12.96 11.17
C LYS A 208 17.11 12.24 11.97
N ASP A 209 15.86 12.34 11.54
CA ASP A 209 14.72 11.73 12.21
C ASP A 209 14.40 10.35 11.61
N LYS A 210 13.52 9.60 12.27
CA LYS A 210 12.98 8.34 11.77
C LYS A 210 11.48 8.39 11.92
N LYS A 211 10.77 7.93 10.89
CA LYS A 211 9.32 7.79 10.90
C LYS A 211 8.93 6.33 10.83
N GLU A 212 8.01 5.92 11.70
CA GLU A 212 7.45 4.58 11.69
C GLU A 212 6.08 4.61 11.03
N ILE A 213 5.89 3.81 9.99
CA ILE A 213 4.59 3.60 9.34
C ILE A 213 4.05 2.27 9.83
N VAL A 214 2.80 2.26 10.32
CA VAL A 214 2.15 1.05 10.85
C VAL A 214 0.90 0.74 10.04
N MET A 215 0.82 -0.48 9.52
CA MET A 215 -0.37 -1.04 8.87
C MET A 215 -1.07 -1.96 9.87
N ASN A 216 -2.29 -1.61 10.27
CA ASN A 216 -3.09 -2.40 11.21
C ASN A 216 -4.20 -3.16 10.48
N VAL A 217 -4.49 -4.36 10.96
CA VAL A 217 -5.75 -5.05 10.64
C VAL A 217 -6.84 -4.49 11.57
N PRO A 218 -7.99 -4.02 11.04
CA PRO A 218 -9.07 -3.53 11.90
C PRO A 218 -9.60 -4.66 12.80
N GLY A 219 -9.77 -4.39 14.10
CA GLY A 219 -10.13 -5.39 15.11
C GLY A 219 -11.40 -6.20 14.77
N LYS A 220 -12.40 -5.55 14.16
CA LYS A 220 -13.64 -6.21 13.67
C LYS A 220 -13.39 -7.38 12.72
N TRP A 221 -12.29 -7.36 11.96
CA TRP A 221 -11.93 -8.41 11.01
C TRP A 221 -11.05 -9.51 11.62
N ILE A 222 -10.55 -9.33 12.85
CA ILE A 222 -9.75 -10.33 13.56
C ILE A 222 -10.70 -11.36 14.20
N GLN A 223 -11.20 -12.26 13.34
CA GLN A 223 -12.17 -13.31 13.66
C GLN A 223 -11.77 -14.62 12.98
N SER A 224 -12.23 -15.74 13.53
CA SER A 224 -12.00 -17.08 12.97
C SER A 224 -12.42 -17.18 11.50
N GLY A 225 -11.56 -17.75 10.68
CA GLY A 225 -11.80 -17.93 9.25
C GLY A 225 -11.59 -16.66 8.42
N THR A 226 -11.05 -15.58 8.98
CA THR A 226 -10.68 -14.40 8.20
C THR A 226 -9.27 -14.52 7.65
N LEU A 227 -9.11 -14.19 6.37
CA LEU A 227 -7.84 -14.00 5.68
C LEU A 227 -7.69 -12.52 5.31
N VAL A 228 -6.59 -11.92 5.72
CA VAL A 228 -6.21 -10.55 5.36
C VAL A 228 -4.95 -10.61 4.52
N GLU A 229 -4.96 -9.96 3.36
CA GLU A 229 -3.89 -10.04 2.37
C GLU A 229 -3.46 -8.62 1.97
N TYR A 230 -2.17 -8.36 2.14
CA TYR A 230 -1.52 -7.13 1.74
C TYR A 230 -0.73 -7.38 0.46
N GLU A 231 -1.11 -6.71 -0.62
CA GLU A 231 -0.46 -6.80 -1.93
C GLU A 231 0.32 -5.51 -2.20
N ALA A 232 1.61 -5.66 -2.50
CA ALA A 232 2.46 -4.53 -2.87
C ALA A 232 1.91 -3.81 -4.11
N LEU A 233 1.88 -2.48 -4.04
CA LEU A 233 1.44 -1.62 -5.12
C LEU A 233 2.53 -1.63 -6.20
N GLY A 234 2.17 -2.15 -7.38
CA GLY A 234 3.02 -2.13 -8.56
C GLY A 234 2.97 -0.78 -9.29
N ASP A 235 3.15 -0.80 -10.60
CA ASP A 235 3.13 0.41 -11.44
C ASP A 235 1.72 0.80 -11.93
N CYS A 236 0.74 -0.09 -11.85
CA CYS A 236 -0.64 0.19 -12.26
C CYS A 236 -1.19 1.51 -11.70
N PRO A 237 -1.02 1.81 -10.40
CA PRO A 237 -1.73 2.94 -9.81
C PRO A 237 -1.22 4.32 -10.21
N LYS A 238 -0.18 4.38 -11.05
CA LYS A 238 0.36 5.59 -11.65
C LYS A 238 -0.50 6.12 -12.81
N HIS A 239 -1.38 5.28 -13.35
CA HIS A 239 -2.19 5.60 -14.52
C HIS A 239 -3.56 6.15 -14.10
N ASN A 240 -3.92 7.29 -14.70
CA ASN A 240 -5.11 8.08 -14.37
C ASN A 240 -6.23 8.00 -15.44
N SER A 241 -6.08 7.13 -16.44
CA SER A 241 -7.12 6.85 -17.44
C SER A 241 -7.28 5.35 -17.64
N THR A 242 -8.46 4.94 -18.08
CA THR A 242 -8.80 3.54 -18.37
C THR A 242 -7.85 2.94 -19.41
N GLU A 243 -7.57 3.66 -20.50
CA GLU A 243 -6.68 3.20 -21.57
C GLU A 243 -5.24 3.04 -21.08
N ALA A 244 -4.74 4.03 -20.34
CA ALA A 244 -3.39 3.99 -19.79
C ALA A 244 -3.25 2.85 -18.76
N CYS A 245 -4.27 2.64 -17.92
CA CYS A 245 -4.32 1.56 -16.95
C CYS A 245 -4.27 0.19 -17.62
N HIS A 246 -5.10 -0.05 -18.63
CA HIS A 246 -5.09 -1.32 -19.34
C HIS A 246 -3.78 -1.54 -20.10
N GLY A 247 -3.24 -0.48 -20.74
CA GLY A 247 -1.96 -0.51 -21.45
C GLY A 247 -0.73 -0.76 -20.56
N ALA A 248 -0.85 -0.53 -19.25
CA ALA A 248 0.22 -0.79 -18.28
C ALA A 248 0.34 -2.27 -17.87
N THR A 249 -0.59 -3.12 -18.30
CA THR A 249 -0.52 -4.55 -18.02
C THR A 249 0.70 -5.17 -18.71
N THR A 250 1.49 -5.91 -17.93
CA THR A 250 2.64 -6.68 -18.40
C THR A 250 2.47 -8.16 -18.07
N LEU A 251 3.43 -9.00 -18.46
CA LEU A 251 3.44 -10.43 -18.10
C LEU A 251 3.42 -10.67 -16.57
N ASN A 252 3.97 -9.74 -15.78
CA ASN A 252 4.15 -9.89 -14.35
C ASN A 252 3.19 -9.04 -13.50
N THR A 253 2.55 -8.06 -14.13
CA THR A 253 1.71 -7.06 -13.47
C THR A 253 0.41 -6.89 -14.24
N ARG A 254 -0.73 -7.16 -13.61
CA ARG A 254 -2.05 -6.97 -14.21
C ARG A 254 -2.74 -5.77 -13.59
N CYS A 255 -3.16 -4.85 -14.45
CA CYS A 255 -3.81 -3.60 -14.05
C CYS A 255 -5.28 -3.65 -14.43
N ILE A 256 -6.14 -3.21 -13.51
CA ILE A 256 -7.57 -3.06 -13.77
C ILE A 256 -8.00 -1.64 -13.40
N TRP A 257 -8.83 -1.06 -14.25
CA TRP A 257 -9.48 0.20 -13.95
C TRP A 257 -10.68 -0.07 -13.03
N CYS A 258 -10.73 0.63 -11.90
CA CYS A 258 -11.80 0.50 -10.92
C CYS A 258 -12.76 1.66 -11.05
N GLU A 259 -13.92 1.45 -11.66
CA GLU A 259 -14.90 2.52 -11.91
C GLU A 259 -15.41 3.13 -10.61
N THR A 260 -15.74 2.28 -9.63
CA THR A 260 -16.25 2.71 -8.30
C THR A 260 -15.32 3.70 -7.60
N ALA A 261 -14.00 3.57 -7.78
CA ALA A 261 -13.02 4.47 -7.18
C ALA A 261 -12.34 5.40 -8.19
N ASN A 262 -12.70 5.32 -9.46
CA ASN A 262 -12.16 6.11 -10.56
C ASN A 262 -10.62 6.09 -10.60
N MET A 263 -10.03 4.90 -10.47
CA MET A 263 -8.58 4.74 -10.33
C MET A 263 -8.07 3.39 -10.88
N CYS A 264 -6.80 3.35 -11.27
CA CYS A 264 -6.15 2.11 -11.67
C CYS A 264 -5.61 1.34 -10.45
N ILE A 265 -5.89 0.04 -10.36
CA ILE A 265 -5.43 -0.83 -9.26
C ILE A 265 -4.67 -2.04 -9.76
N THR A 266 -3.81 -2.57 -8.90
CA THR A 266 -3.03 -3.79 -9.15
C THR A 266 -3.86 -5.03 -8.84
N SER A 267 -3.75 -6.06 -9.68
CA SER A 267 -4.49 -7.32 -9.55
C SER A 267 -3.64 -8.50 -10.01
N ASN A 268 -2.47 -8.69 -9.40
CA ASN A 268 -1.51 -9.71 -9.82
C ASN A 268 -1.88 -11.11 -9.31
N ASP A 269 -2.62 -11.15 -8.21
CA ASP A 269 -3.11 -12.39 -7.62
C ASP A 269 -4.33 -12.91 -8.40
N LYS A 270 -4.20 -14.12 -8.95
CA LYS A 270 -5.25 -14.78 -9.73
C LYS A 270 -6.48 -15.09 -8.89
N ASP A 271 -6.30 -15.46 -7.62
CA ASP A 271 -7.38 -15.84 -6.70
C ASP A 271 -8.16 -14.61 -6.24
N LEU A 272 -7.53 -13.43 -6.28
CA LEU A 272 -8.17 -12.14 -5.98
C LEU A 272 -8.64 -11.39 -7.21
N HIS A 273 -8.26 -11.82 -8.42
CA HIS A 273 -8.51 -11.04 -9.63
C HIS A 273 -9.99 -10.82 -9.88
N GLU A 274 -10.75 -11.90 -9.93
CA GLU A 274 -12.20 -11.85 -10.15
C GLU A 274 -12.91 -11.07 -9.04
N PHE A 275 -12.49 -11.27 -7.79
CA PHE A 275 -13.01 -10.53 -6.64
C PHE A 275 -12.84 -9.01 -6.81
N LYS A 276 -11.64 -8.54 -7.17
CA LYS A 276 -11.37 -7.11 -7.39
C LYS A 276 -12.15 -6.57 -8.59
N VAL A 277 -12.20 -7.32 -9.69
CA VAL A 277 -12.97 -6.92 -10.89
C VAL A 277 -14.45 -6.76 -10.57
N ASN A 278 -15.04 -7.69 -9.84
CA ASN A 278 -16.46 -7.64 -9.48
C ASN A 278 -16.75 -6.49 -8.50
N GLY A 279 -15.93 -6.31 -7.47
CA GLY A 279 -16.06 -5.20 -6.53
C GLY A 279 -15.92 -3.82 -7.19
N CYS A 280 -15.10 -3.72 -8.23
CA CYS A 280 -14.88 -2.49 -8.99
C CYS A 280 -15.94 -2.19 -10.07
N LYS A 281 -16.77 -3.17 -10.43
CA LYS A 281 -17.91 -3.01 -11.33
C LYS A 281 -19.20 -2.67 -10.59
N ASN A 282 -19.29 -3.09 -9.32
CA ASN A 282 -20.46 -2.85 -8.51
C ASN A 282 -20.46 -1.38 -8.07
N ASN A 283 -21.20 -0.55 -8.80
CA ASN A 283 -21.68 0.70 -8.23
C ASN A 283 -22.48 0.33 -6.99
N SER A 284 -22.13 0.88 -5.83
CA SER A 284 -22.93 0.78 -4.63
C SER A 284 -24.30 1.42 -4.87
N SER A 285 -25.23 0.64 -5.37
CA SER A 285 -26.67 0.82 -5.28
C SER A 285 -27.17 -0.42 -4.56
N ILE A 286 -27.36 -0.30 -3.24
CA ILE A 286 -28.04 -1.32 -2.46
C ILE A 286 -29.53 -0.97 -2.50
N VAL A 287 -30.34 -1.99 -2.86
CA VAL A 287 -31.83 -2.10 -2.88
C VAL A 287 -32.50 -1.32 -4.03
N GLU A 288 -33.13 -1.93 -5.04
CA GLU A 288 -34.28 -2.85 -4.96
C GLU A 288 -34.32 -3.97 -6.03
N ASP A 289 -35.11 -4.98 -5.68
CA ASP A 289 -35.56 -6.22 -6.33
C ASP A 289 -35.66 -6.24 -7.88
N PRO A 290 -35.46 -7.40 -8.55
CA PRO A 290 -35.42 -7.50 -10.01
C PRO A 290 -36.83 -7.72 -10.58
N THR A 291 -37.43 -6.69 -11.16
CA THR A 291 -38.51 -6.89 -12.13
C THR A 291 -38.40 -5.93 -13.32
N GLU A 292 -38.29 -6.54 -14.50
CA GLU A 292 -38.68 -6.06 -15.83
C GLU A 292 -38.11 -4.73 -16.39
N LEU A 293 -37.21 -4.96 -17.36
CA LEU A 293 -36.97 -4.23 -18.60
C LEU A 293 -38.13 -3.33 -19.06
N THR A 294 -37.96 -2.00 -19.01
CA THR A 294 -38.54 -1.09 -20.02
C THR A 294 -37.71 0.19 -20.13
N THR A 295 -37.26 0.46 -21.36
CA THR A 295 -36.72 1.71 -21.90
C THR A 295 -37.58 2.94 -21.60
N SER A 296 -36.97 4.03 -21.15
CA SER A 296 -37.34 5.37 -21.63
C SER A 296 -36.23 6.39 -21.36
N ALA A 297 -35.89 7.17 -22.38
CA ALA A 297 -35.03 8.34 -22.33
C ALA A 297 -35.69 9.48 -21.53
N THR A 298 -34.90 10.41 -20.95
CA THR A 298 -35.09 11.88 -20.99
C THR A 298 -34.05 12.63 -20.12
N ASN A 299 -33.24 13.43 -20.82
CA ASN A 299 -32.67 14.77 -20.60
C ASN A 299 -32.01 15.26 -19.28
N GLU A 300 -30.85 15.90 -19.53
CA GLU A 300 -30.14 16.91 -18.72
C GLU A 300 -31.02 18.12 -18.37
N THR A 301 -31.01 18.59 -17.12
CA THR A 301 -30.61 19.95 -16.68
C THR A 301 -30.82 20.17 -15.17
N ASP A 302 -29.96 21.03 -14.59
CA ASP A 302 -30.09 21.81 -13.35
C ASP A 302 -30.08 21.12 -11.97
N LEU A 303 -29.01 21.36 -11.19
CA LEU A 303 -29.12 22.35 -10.09
C LEU A 303 -27.74 22.75 -9.53
N LYS A 304 -27.51 24.06 -9.59
CA LYS A 304 -26.37 24.82 -9.09
C LYS A 304 -26.76 25.50 -7.78
N ASN A 305 -25.77 25.69 -6.89
CA ASN A 305 -25.71 26.55 -5.69
C ASN A 305 -25.99 25.86 -4.34
N GLU A 306 -24.95 25.79 -3.50
CA GLU A 306 -24.81 26.73 -2.38
C GLU A 306 -23.34 26.80 -1.90
N LEU A 307 -22.78 28.00 -1.99
CA LEU A 307 -21.50 28.42 -1.44
C LEU A 307 -21.80 29.24 -0.17
N LYS A 308 -21.19 28.91 0.97
CA LYS A 308 -21.04 29.84 2.11
C LYS A 308 -19.62 29.79 2.66
N GLU A 309 -18.96 30.93 2.56
CA GLU A 309 -17.66 31.29 3.15
C GLU A 309 -17.69 31.32 4.67
N THR A 310 -16.53 31.09 5.31
CA THR A 310 -16.12 31.83 6.52
C THR A 310 -14.59 31.99 6.55
N ASN A 311 -14.13 33.18 6.95
CA ASN A 311 -12.80 33.80 6.81
C ASN A 311 -11.57 33.09 7.44
N PRO A 312 -10.33 33.38 6.96
CA PRO A 312 -9.08 32.86 7.53
C PRO A 312 -8.41 33.80 8.56
N SER A 313 -7.79 33.18 9.56
CA SER A 313 -6.86 33.81 10.53
C SER A 313 -5.50 34.05 9.87
N THR A 314 -5.04 35.30 9.94
CA THR A 314 -3.83 35.82 9.30
C THR A 314 -2.70 35.87 10.33
N GLU A 315 -1.79 34.90 10.34
CA GLU A 315 -0.45 35.07 10.95
C GLU A 315 0.61 34.05 10.51
N SER A 316 0.28 32.97 9.78
CA SER A 316 1.26 31.98 9.28
C SER A 316 1.78 32.23 7.84
N HIS A 317 1.31 33.29 7.18
CA HIS A 317 1.45 33.45 5.74
C HIS A 317 2.77 34.12 5.30
N LEU A 318 3.50 34.78 6.20
CA LEU A 318 4.73 35.50 5.87
C LEU A 318 5.97 34.58 5.82
N GLU A 319 6.06 33.54 6.68
CA GLU A 319 7.18 32.59 6.62
C GLU A 319 7.02 31.54 5.50
N ARG A 320 5.79 31.11 5.17
CA ARG A 320 5.52 30.17 4.07
C ARG A 320 5.88 30.71 2.68
N LYS A 321 5.74 32.03 2.46
CA LYS A 321 6.08 32.64 1.16
C LYS A 321 7.59 32.71 0.95
N SER A 322 8.38 32.87 2.01
CA SER A 322 9.84 32.96 1.93
C SER A 322 10.49 31.64 1.49
N LEU A 323 10.09 30.51 2.11
CA LEU A 323 10.67 29.20 1.80
C LEU A 323 10.28 28.70 0.40
N SER A 324 9.03 28.93 -0.03
CA SER A 324 8.55 28.57 -1.37
C SER A 324 9.29 29.33 -2.48
N HIS A 325 9.61 30.61 -2.25
CA HIS A 325 10.32 31.42 -3.24
C HIS A 325 11.75 30.92 -3.48
N VAL A 326 12.49 30.56 -2.42
CA VAL A 326 13.87 30.06 -2.55
C VAL A 326 13.91 28.71 -3.28
N TYR A 327 12.99 27.79 -2.97
CA TYR A 327 12.98 26.46 -3.59
C TYR A 327 12.46 26.42 -5.04
N ILE A 328 11.73 27.43 -5.49
CA ILE A 328 11.28 27.53 -6.89
C ILE A 328 12.26 28.38 -7.72
N VAL A 329 12.73 29.50 -7.17
CA VAL A 329 13.59 30.43 -7.91
C VAL A 329 15.01 29.88 -8.05
N VAL A 330 15.57 29.21 -7.05
CA VAL A 330 16.95 28.68 -7.13
C VAL A 330 17.09 27.62 -8.24
N PRO A 331 16.21 26.60 -8.36
CA PRO A 331 16.27 25.66 -9.48
C PRO A 331 16.01 26.32 -10.83
N LEU A 332 15.12 27.30 -10.92
CA LEU A 332 14.87 28.04 -12.16
C LEU A 332 16.10 28.82 -12.62
N VAL A 333 16.80 29.47 -11.70
CA VAL A 333 18.06 30.18 -11.99
C VAL A 333 19.16 29.21 -12.40
N ILE A 334 19.28 28.06 -11.71
CA ILE A 334 20.26 27.02 -12.08
C ILE A 334 19.97 26.46 -13.48
N CYS A 335 18.72 26.13 -13.79
CA CYS A 335 18.30 25.67 -15.11
C CYS A 335 18.59 26.73 -16.20
N PHE A 336 18.33 28.01 -15.90
CA PHE A 336 18.62 29.11 -16.80
C PHE A 336 20.13 29.26 -17.06
N LEU A 337 20.96 29.15 -16.02
CA LEU A 337 22.42 29.20 -16.16
C LEU A 337 22.97 28.02 -16.99
N ILE A 338 22.46 26.81 -16.77
CA ILE A 338 22.84 25.62 -17.57
C ILE A 338 22.47 25.82 -19.04
N LEU A 339 21.28 26.37 -19.33
CA LEU A 339 20.85 26.70 -20.69
C LEU A 339 21.74 27.77 -21.32
N CYS A 340 22.09 28.83 -20.59
CA CYS A 340 22.98 29.88 -21.08
C CYS A 340 24.39 29.36 -21.38
N ILE A 341 24.94 28.50 -20.52
CA ILE A 341 26.26 27.86 -20.72
C ILE A 341 26.21 26.93 -21.94
N GLY A 342 25.16 26.12 -22.07
CA GLY A 342 24.95 25.26 -23.24
C GLY A 342 24.87 26.06 -24.54
N CYS A 343 24.10 27.16 -24.56
CA CYS A 343 24.01 28.07 -25.70
C CYS A 343 25.35 28.74 -26.02
N GLY A 344 26.12 29.14 -25.01
CA GLY A 344 27.44 29.74 -25.18
C GLY A 344 28.46 28.77 -25.80
N ILE A 345 28.50 27.53 -25.31
CA ILE A 345 29.36 26.47 -25.85
C ILE A 345 28.96 26.15 -27.29
N TRP A 346 27.65 26.06 -27.57
CA TRP A 346 27.14 25.80 -28.92
C TRP A 346 27.49 26.93 -29.91
N LEU A 347 27.32 28.19 -29.50
CA LEU A 347 27.73 29.36 -30.29
C LEU A 347 29.25 29.41 -30.52
N TRP A 348 30.04 28.96 -29.54
CA TRP A 348 31.49 28.89 -29.66
C TRP A 348 31.94 27.83 -30.67
N PHE A 349 31.32 26.64 -30.66
CA PHE A 349 31.56 25.63 -31.69
C PHE A 349 31.10 26.08 -33.08
N TYR A 350 29.94 26.72 -33.19
CA TYR A 350 29.41 27.24 -34.46
C TYR A 350 30.31 28.33 -35.08
N ARG A 351 31.00 29.13 -34.26
CA ARG A 351 31.97 30.13 -34.73
C ARG A 351 33.34 29.55 -35.08
N ARG A 352 33.65 28.31 -34.67
CA ARG A 352 34.93 27.65 -34.95
C ARG A 352 34.92 26.83 -36.24
N GLU A 353 33.74 26.50 -36.75
CA GLU A 353 33.53 25.82 -38.06
C GLU A 353 33.32 26.80 -39.24
N ARG A 354 33.38 28.12 -39.00
CA ARG A 354 33.66 29.14 -40.02
C ARG A 354 35.08 29.64 -39.83
#